data_AF-A0A1Z5KC36-F1
#
_entry.id   AF-A0A1Z5KC36-F1
#
_cell.length_a   1.000
_cell.length_b   1.000
_cell.length_c   1.000
_cell.angle_alpha   90.00
_cell.angle_beta   90.00
_cell.angle_gamma   90.00
#
_symmetry.space_group_name_H-M   'P 1'
#
loop_
_entity.id
_entity.type
_entity.pdbx_description
1 polymer ?
#
loop_
_entity_poly.entity_id
_entity_poly.type
_entity_poly.pdbx_seq_one_letter_code
_entity_poly.pdbx_strand_id
1 'polypeptide(L)'
;MMHRPFLLFMACLLPATTLSYCHEEERRLHPVLCRWLEEKDTNRIAQEMNEWARQHHLLVDFRTEGTTALDKEMTITKVSAKSRQLDASQLPVVLAHGMGDSCFNKGMQHLTQHVSQLLGGVYTVCIPTGKNQQEDTKNGYFLNMDASVDVFAEAIQQNDQLQNGFHAIGFSQGNNVIRGYMTRYNTPAVHTFLSINGVNAGEGAVPYCRPSFSSLFQTGFSMCDLLMEQASHRAYTQWSQQHSFQANYWRDPRLFAMPLYYEYSQLARWNQEGPHYQSNTTWIENYLKTQQFVWIMADEDAMVWPKEGEQWGAPDPDDPFERVLPMEETEWYTRDSFGLATAQSQGKNYFETFPGDHLRFSMEDFERWIHTYLVH
;
A
#
# COMPACT_ATOMS: atom_id res chain seq x y z
N MET A 1 -1.16 -26.65 -4.41
CA MET A 1 -0.52 -25.45 -4.99
C MET A 1 -0.39 -24.27 -4.00
N MET A 2 -1.08 -24.26 -2.84
CA MET A 2 -1.02 -23.17 -1.84
C MET A 2 0.30 -23.00 -1.04
N HIS A 3 1.25 -23.93 -1.10
CA HIS A 3 2.44 -23.88 -0.23
C HIS A 3 3.47 -22.78 -0.58
N ARG A 4 3.60 -22.38 -1.85
CA ARG A 4 4.59 -21.37 -2.29
C ARG A 4 4.16 -19.92 -2.05
N PRO A 5 2.92 -19.49 -2.39
CA PRO A 5 2.40 -18.16 -2.06
C PRO A 5 2.54 -17.81 -0.58
N PHE A 6 2.18 -18.78 0.25
CA PHE A 6 2.15 -18.67 1.70
C PHE A 6 3.54 -18.45 2.31
N LEU A 7 4.55 -19.21 1.87
CA LEU A 7 5.91 -19.07 2.36
C LEU A 7 6.49 -17.69 2.06
N LEU A 8 6.08 -17.07 0.94
CA LEU A 8 6.56 -15.77 0.49
C LEU A 8 5.89 -14.62 1.26
N PHE A 9 4.56 -14.63 1.44
CA PHE A 9 3.89 -13.65 2.30
C PHE A 9 4.36 -13.76 3.75
N MET A 10 4.47 -14.99 4.26
CA MET A 10 5.10 -15.22 5.56
C MET A 10 6.50 -14.64 5.58
N ALA A 11 7.32 -14.80 4.51
CA ALA A 11 8.68 -14.26 4.43
C ALA A 11 8.80 -12.74 4.62
N CYS A 12 7.78 -11.97 4.27
CA CYS A 12 7.75 -10.54 4.56
C CYS A 12 7.57 -10.22 6.04
N LEU A 13 6.87 -11.07 6.79
CA LEU A 13 6.60 -10.87 8.21
C LEU A 13 7.76 -11.35 9.09
N LEU A 14 8.96 -11.51 8.52
CA LEU A 14 10.05 -12.26 9.15
C LEU A 14 11.35 -11.49 9.39
N PRO A 15 11.95 -11.65 10.59
CA PRO A 15 13.38 -11.75 10.89
C PRO A 15 14.56 -11.09 10.15
N ALA A 16 14.52 -10.30 9.07
CA ALA A 16 15.74 -9.81 8.41
C ALA A 16 16.65 -8.85 9.24
N THR A 17 17.45 -9.38 10.17
CA THR A 17 18.54 -8.64 10.81
C THR A 17 19.72 -8.43 9.87
N THR A 18 20.28 -7.22 9.85
CA THR A 18 21.69 -7.02 9.53
C THR A 18 22.53 -7.80 10.53
N LEU A 19 23.20 -8.89 10.09
CA LEU A 19 24.26 -9.66 10.79
C LEU A 19 24.29 -9.47 12.33
N SER A 20 23.66 -10.30 13.15
CA SER A 20 23.98 -11.72 13.31
C SER A 20 23.03 -12.37 14.34
N TYR A 21 22.61 -13.62 14.04
CA TYR A 21 21.93 -14.59 14.89
C TYR A 21 20.45 -14.34 15.19
N CYS A 22 19.56 -15.08 14.52
CA CYS A 22 18.26 -15.46 15.12
C CYS A 22 18.53 -15.97 16.55
N HIS A 23 17.81 -15.46 17.54
CA HIS A 23 17.87 -15.97 18.90
C HIS A 23 17.39 -17.43 18.96
N GLU A 24 17.77 -18.16 20.01
CA GLU A 24 17.54 -19.60 20.13
C GLU A 24 16.05 -19.97 20.10
N GLU A 25 15.20 -19.10 20.63
CA GLU A 25 13.74 -19.21 20.57
C GLU A 25 13.19 -19.05 19.14
N GLU A 26 13.70 -18.07 18.39
CA GLU A 26 13.34 -17.82 16.99
C GLU A 26 13.84 -18.95 16.07
N ARG A 27 15.03 -19.50 16.31
CA ARG A 27 15.56 -20.67 15.59
C ARG A 27 14.72 -21.92 15.81
N ARG A 28 14.18 -22.09 17.02
CA ARG A 28 13.30 -23.21 17.34
C ARG A 28 11.94 -23.08 16.64
N LEU A 29 11.43 -21.86 16.53
CA LEU A 29 10.15 -21.57 15.89
C LEU A 29 10.24 -21.49 14.36
N HIS A 30 11.38 -21.06 13.80
CA HIS A 30 11.52 -20.71 12.37
C HIS A 30 12.85 -21.20 11.73
N PRO A 31 13.11 -22.53 11.67
CA PRO A 31 14.41 -23.07 11.26
C PRO A 31 14.76 -22.92 9.77
N VAL A 32 13.77 -22.87 8.87
CA VAL A 32 14.01 -22.65 7.42
C VAL A 32 14.28 -21.18 7.13
N LEU A 33 13.53 -20.31 7.80
CA LEU A 33 13.70 -18.87 7.73
C LEU A 33 15.06 -18.42 8.25
N CYS A 34 15.41 -18.85 9.46
CA CYS A 34 16.69 -18.46 10.06
C CYS A 34 17.86 -18.88 9.16
N ARG A 35 17.72 -19.99 8.43
CA ARG A 35 18.69 -20.39 7.41
C ARG A 35 18.78 -19.38 6.25
N TRP A 36 17.66 -18.96 5.66
CA TRP A 36 17.66 -17.97 4.56
C TRP A 36 18.16 -16.59 4.99
N LEU A 37 17.86 -16.18 6.23
CA LEU A 37 18.35 -14.94 6.82
C LEU A 37 19.84 -15.01 7.20
N GLU A 38 20.31 -16.15 7.71
CA GLU A 38 21.73 -16.43 7.98
C GLU A 38 22.56 -16.50 6.68
N GLU A 39 21.94 -16.93 5.58
CA GLU A 39 22.48 -16.87 4.22
C GLU A 39 22.49 -15.43 3.65
N LYS A 40 21.77 -14.48 4.28
CA LYS A 40 21.70 -13.03 3.99
C LYS A 40 21.27 -12.63 2.59
N ASP A 41 20.58 -13.48 1.85
CA ASP A 41 20.17 -13.17 0.49
C ASP A 41 18.75 -12.58 0.44
N THR A 42 18.55 -11.45 1.12
CA THR A 42 17.28 -10.68 1.07
C THR A 42 16.92 -10.27 -0.37
N ASN A 43 17.94 -10.12 -1.23
CA ASN A 43 17.75 -9.89 -2.66
C ASN A 43 17.12 -11.11 -3.34
N ARG A 44 17.57 -12.33 -3.04
CA ARG A 44 16.96 -13.56 -3.54
C ARG A 44 15.55 -13.76 -3.00
N ILE A 45 15.30 -13.46 -1.72
CA ILE A 45 13.94 -13.51 -1.17
C ILE A 45 13.03 -12.55 -1.96
N ALA A 46 13.41 -11.28 -2.08
CA ALA A 46 12.65 -10.30 -2.86
C ALA A 46 12.48 -10.74 -4.33
N GLN A 47 13.51 -11.34 -4.94
CA GLN A 47 13.43 -11.86 -6.30
C GLN A 47 12.41 -13.00 -6.43
N GLU A 48 12.47 -14.01 -5.55
CA GLU A 48 11.51 -15.13 -5.56
C GLU A 48 10.08 -14.64 -5.31
N MET A 49 9.91 -13.63 -4.45
CA MET A 49 8.62 -12.99 -4.20
C MET A 49 8.09 -12.25 -5.43
N ASN A 50 8.93 -11.50 -6.12
CA ASN A 50 8.54 -10.81 -7.35
C ASN A 50 8.25 -11.77 -8.49
N GLU A 51 9.00 -12.86 -8.62
CA GLU A 51 8.71 -13.91 -9.59
C GLU A 51 7.34 -14.53 -9.32
N TRP A 52 7.03 -14.78 -8.05
CA TRP A 52 5.69 -15.23 -7.65
C TRP A 52 4.62 -14.18 -7.96
N ALA A 53 4.83 -12.92 -7.59
CA ALA A 53 3.91 -11.82 -7.85
C ALA A 53 3.65 -11.64 -9.36
N ARG A 54 4.68 -11.75 -10.21
CA ARG A 54 4.53 -11.73 -11.67
C ARG A 54 3.75 -12.93 -12.21
N GLN A 55 4.03 -14.14 -11.71
CA GLN A 55 3.31 -15.35 -12.10
C GLN A 55 1.82 -15.29 -11.78
N HIS A 56 1.46 -14.58 -10.71
CA HIS A 56 0.08 -14.35 -10.28
C HIS A 56 -0.44 -12.99 -10.73
N HIS A 57 0.34 -12.26 -11.54
CA HIS A 57 0.00 -10.97 -12.13
C HIS A 57 -0.47 -9.90 -11.13
N LEU A 58 0.24 -9.81 -10.00
CA LEU A 58 -0.02 -8.89 -8.88
C LEU A 58 0.75 -7.57 -9.00
N LEU A 59 1.70 -7.51 -9.94
CA LEU A 59 2.44 -6.30 -10.27
C LEU A 59 1.75 -5.59 -11.43
N VAL A 60 1.97 -4.29 -11.55
CA VAL A 60 1.55 -3.51 -12.71
C VAL A 60 2.39 -3.95 -13.92
N ASP A 61 1.95 -5.00 -14.61
CA ASP A 61 2.62 -5.56 -15.78
C ASP A 61 1.80 -5.28 -17.04
N PHE A 62 2.27 -4.32 -17.85
CA PHE A 62 1.79 -4.14 -19.20
C PHE A 62 2.40 -5.24 -20.06
N ARG A 63 1.59 -6.24 -20.43
CA ARG A 63 1.93 -7.19 -21.51
C ARG A 63 2.13 -6.39 -22.80
N THR A 64 3.34 -5.89 -23.01
CA THR A 64 3.82 -5.46 -24.31
C THR A 64 4.35 -6.72 -24.99
N GLU A 65 3.59 -7.24 -25.95
CA GLU A 65 4.09 -8.28 -26.83
C GLU A 65 5.37 -7.78 -27.52
N GLY A 66 6.48 -8.48 -27.25
CA GLY A 66 7.70 -8.43 -28.03
C GLY A 66 8.50 -7.14 -27.96
N THR A 67 9.48 -7.06 -27.07
CA THR A 67 10.81 -6.51 -27.39
C THR A 67 11.83 -6.95 -26.34
N THR A 68 12.60 -7.98 -26.66
CA THR A 68 13.87 -8.29 -26.02
C THR A 68 14.93 -7.31 -26.55
N ALA A 69 15.31 -6.30 -25.76
CA ALA A 69 16.68 -5.77 -25.69
C ALA A 69 16.78 -4.52 -24.80
N LEU A 70 17.94 -4.45 -24.13
CA LEU A 70 18.62 -3.32 -23.49
C LEU A 70 18.33 -3.05 -22.01
N ASP A 71 19.02 -3.83 -21.18
CA ASP A 71 19.64 -3.40 -19.92
C ASP A 71 20.56 -2.18 -20.17
N LYS A 72 19.99 -0.98 -20.23
CA LYS A 72 20.72 0.26 -19.93
C LYS A 72 20.25 0.74 -18.56
N GLU A 73 21.16 1.32 -17.78
CA GLU A 73 20.88 1.99 -16.50
C GLU A 73 19.47 2.60 -16.50
N MET A 74 18.53 1.91 -15.84
CA MET A 74 17.15 2.38 -15.77
C MET A 74 17.15 3.58 -14.84
N THR A 75 16.99 4.75 -15.44
CA THR A 75 16.82 6.01 -14.73
C THR A 75 15.34 6.26 -14.51
N ILE A 76 14.99 6.90 -13.38
CA ILE A 76 13.60 7.28 -13.11
C ILE A 76 13.13 8.19 -14.24
N THR A 77 12.02 7.82 -14.88
CA THR A 77 11.42 8.64 -15.93
C THR A 77 10.79 9.88 -15.27
N LYS A 78 11.44 11.04 -15.42
CA LYS A 78 10.85 12.34 -15.16
C LYS A 78 10.37 12.90 -16.49
N VAL A 79 9.06 13.08 -16.66
CA VAL A 79 8.51 13.60 -17.92
C VAL A 79 8.18 15.07 -17.74
N SER A 80 8.74 15.91 -18.60
CA SER A 80 8.38 17.32 -18.74
C SER A 80 8.43 17.67 -20.23
N ALA A 81 7.37 18.29 -20.76
CA ALA A 81 7.36 18.73 -22.14
C ALA A 81 8.38 19.87 -22.39
N LYS A 82 9.07 19.84 -23.54
CA LYS A 82 9.84 21.00 -24.04
C LYS A 82 8.85 22.11 -24.44
N SER A 83 8.87 23.20 -23.67
CA SER A 83 8.25 24.51 -23.93
C SER A 83 7.08 24.54 -24.92
N ARG A 84 5.96 23.93 -24.55
CA ARG A 84 4.67 24.60 -24.76
C ARG A 84 4.43 25.42 -23.51
N GLN A 85 3.85 26.62 -23.66
CA GLN A 85 3.37 27.39 -22.51
C GLN A 85 2.45 26.46 -21.71
N LEU A 86 2.99 25.87 -20.65
CA LEU A 86 2.22 25.15 -19.64
C LEU A 86 1.23 26.19 -19.13
N ASP A 87 -0.06 25.88 -19.24
CA ASP A 87 -1.04 26.66 -18.54
C ASP A 87 -0.65 26.60 -17.06
N ALA A 88 -0.49 27.76 -16.42
CA ALA A 88 -0.01 27.86 -15.04
C ALA A 88 -0.99 27.23 -14.02
N SER A 89 -2.07 26.60 -14.51
CA SER A 89 -3.19 26.00 -13.82
C SER A 89 -3.04 24.51 -13.52
N GLN A 90 -2.20 23.75 -14.24
CA GLN A 90 -2.12 22.29 -14.05
C GLN A 90 -0.99 21.86 -13.12
N LEU A 91 -1.36 21.21 -12.02
CA LEU A 91 -0.44 20.72 -11.00
C LEU A 91 0.35 19.49 -11.50
N PRO A 92 1.60 19.31 -11.05
CA PRO A 92 2.35 18.08 -11.31
C PRO A 92 1.68 16.85 -10.68
N VAL A 93 2.06 15.66 -11.16
CA VAL A 93 1.53 14.38 -10.65
C VAL A 93 2.65 13.50 -10.10
N VAL A 94 2.45 12.97 -8.89
CA VAL A 94 3.33 12.02 -8.22
C VAL A 94 2.69 10.63 -8.20
N LEU A 95 3.44 9.60 -8.58
CA LEU A 95 3.02 8.20 -8.49
C LEU A 95 3.79 7.46 -7.39
N ALA A 96 3.12 6.55 -6.70
CA ALA A 96 3.73 5.58 -5.78
C ALA A 96 3.27 4.16 -6.12
N HIS A 97 4.24 3.26 -6.34
CA HIS A 97 3.98 1.88 -6.75
C HIS A 97 3.59 0.98 -5.57
N GLY A 98 3.05 -0.20 -5.89
CA GLY A 98 2.64 -1.22 -4.93
C GLY A 98 3.74 -2.19 -4.51
N MET A 99 3.34 -3.23 -3.78
CA MET A 99 4.22 -4.29 -3.29
C MET A 99 4.93 -5.01 -4.45
N GLY A 100 6.23 -5.25 -4.33
CA GLY A 100 6.99 -6.01 -5.33
C GLY A 100 7.19 -5.32 -6.68
N ASP A 101 6.75 -4.07 -6.79
CA ASP A 101 6.95 -3.25 -7.97
C ASP A 101 8.07 -2.23 -7.77
N SER A 102 8.34 -1.40 -8.78
CA SER A 102 9.35 -0.35 -8.73
C SER A 102 9.09 0.76 -9.73
N CYS A 103 9.37 2.01 -9.34
CA CYS A 103 9.33 3.17 -10.25
C CYS A 103 10.32 3.07 -11.42
N PHE A 104 11.29 2.16 -11.33
CA PHE A 104 12.26 1.91 -12.38
C PHE A 104 11.73 0.92 -13.43
N ASN A 105 10.69 0.15 -13.12
CA ASN A 105 10.19 -0.87 -14.05
C ASN A 105 9.48 -0.22 -15.27
N LYS A 106 9.32 -0.98 -16.35
CA LYS A 106 8.70 -0.46 -17.59
C LYS A 106 7.23 -0.08 -17.40
N GLY A 107 6.48 -0.80 -16.54
CA GLY A 107 5.06 -0.55 -16.35
C GLY A 107 4.76 0.79 -15.70
N MET A 108 5.45 1.08 -14.59
CA MET A 108 5.36 2.35 -13.88
C MET A 108 5.94 3.50 -14.70
N GLN A 109 7.01 3.29 -15.45
CA GLN A 109 7.51 4.31 -16.39
C GLN A 109 6.49 4.63 -17.48
N HIS A 110 5.84 3.61 -18.05
CA HIS A 110 4.80 3.78 -19.06
C HIS A 110 3.61 4.54 -18.50
N LEU A 111 3.09 4.17 -17.31
CA LEU A 111 2.00 4.89 -16.65
C LEU A 111 2.36 6.34 -16.34
N THR A 112 3.56 6.57 -15.82
CA THR A 112 4.07 7.93 -15.51
C THR A 112 4.07 8.79 -16.77
N GLN A 113 4.55 8.25 -17.89
CA GLN A 113 4.56 8.95 -19.17
C GLN A 113 3.16 9.14 -19.75
N HIS A 114 2.29 8.14 -19.62
CA HIS A 114 0.91 8.19 -20.11
C HIS A 114 0.10 9.26 -19.39
N VAL A 115 0.19 9.32 -18.05
CA VAL A 115 -0.45 10.38 -17.25
C VAL A 115 0.04 11.76 -17.68
N SER A 116 1.35 11.94 -17.88
CA SER A 116 1.89 13.21 -18.38
C SER A 116 1.27 13.56 -19.75
N GLN A 117 1.14 12.59 -20.67
CA GLN A 117 0.57 12.82 -22.00
C GLN A 117 -0.92 13.18 -21.96
N LEU A 118 -1.72 12.48 -21.14
CA LEU A 118 -3.15 12.75 -20.96
C LEU A 118 -3.39 14.17 -20.43
N LEU A 119 -2.48 14.65 -19.59
CA LEU A 119 -2.51 15.98 -18.97
C LEU A 119 -1.65 17.00 -19.76
N GLY A 120 -1.51 16.84 -21.07
CA GLY A 120 -0.89 17.85 -21.92
C GLY A 120 0.61 18.09 -21.71
N GLY A 121 1.31 17.15 -21.06
CA GLY A 121 2.75 17.18 -20.82
C GLY A 121 3.18 17.77 -19.48
N VAL A 122 2.29 17.81 -18.48
CA VAL A 122 2.61 18.22 -17.10
C VAL A 122 3.75 17.39 -16.51
N TYR A 123 4.43 17.95 -15.52
CA TYR A 123 5.48 17.24 -14.81
C TYR A 123 4.88 16.05 -14.06
N THR A 124 5.33 14.85 -14.42
CA THR A 124 4.89 13.60 -13.78
C THR A 124 6.08 12.75 -13.41
N VAL A 125 6.05 12.19 -12.19
CA VAL A 125 7.17 11.42 -11.64
C VAL A 125 6.66 10.30 -10.72
N CYS A 126 7.23 9.11 -10.85
CA CYS A 126 7.13 8.07 -9.83
C CYS A 126 8.28 8.25 -8.83
N ILE A 127 7.99 8.35 -7.54
CA ILE A 127 9.01 8.53 -6.50
C ILE A 127 9.36 7.17 -5.89
N PRO A 128 10.58 6.66 -6.10
CA PRO A 128 11.01 5.41 -5.50
C PRO A 128 11.40 5.58 -4.03
N THR A 129 11.41 4.47 -3.33
CA THR A 129 12.00 4.35 -1.98
C THR A 129 13.43 3.81 -2.01
N GLY A 130 13.96 3.43 -3.19
CA GLY A 130 15.33 2.96 -3.38
C GLY A 130 16.08 3.66 -4.53
N LYS A 131 17.40 3.49 -4.60
CA LYS A 131 18.25 4.20 -5.59
C LYS A 131 18.25 3.54 -6.98
N ASN A 132 17.81 2.30 -7.06
CA ASN A 132 17.70 1.51 -8.28
C ASN A 132 16.55 0.51 -8.15
N GLN A 133 16.19 -0.16 -9.25
CA GLN A 133 15.07 -1.10 -9.28
C GLN A 133 15.15 -2.17 -8.17
N GLN A 134 16.32 -2.76 -7.95
CA GLN A 134 16.48 -3.85 -6.97
C GLN A 134 16.21 -3.34 -5.56
N GLU A 135 16.81 -2.20 -5.19
CA GLU A 135 16.61 -1.60 -3.86
C GLU A 135 15.17 -1.14 -3.67
N ASP A 136 14.59 -0.47 -4.67
CA ASP A 136 13.21 0.04 -4.64
C ASP A 136 12.19 -1.09 -4.48
N THR A 137 12.37 -2.18 -5.23
CA THR A 137 11.50 -3.34 -5.11
C THR A 137 11.64 -4.04 -3.76
N LYS A 138 12.89 -4.16 -3.26
CA LYS A 138 13.16 -4.74 -1.94
C LYS A 138 12.56 -3.90 -0.81
N ASN A 139 12.62 -2.58 -0.93
CA ASN A 139 12.06 -1.66 0.06
C ASN A 139 10.53 -1.77 0.11
N GLY A 140 9.86 -2.07 -1.01
CA GLY A 140 8.44 -2.41 -1.03
C GLY A 140 8.03 -3.58 -0.11
N TYR A 141 8.98 -4.41 0.32
CA TYR A 141 8.74 -5.48 1.30
C TYR A 141 9.34 -5.15 2.68
N PHE A 142 10.59 -4.70 2.70
CA PHE A 142 11.41 -4.72 3.92
C PHE A 142 11.71 -3.33 4.52
N LEU A 143 11.32 -2.25 3.85
CA LEU A 143 11.35 -0.92 4.45
C LEU A 143 10.00 -0.68 5.10
N ASN A 144 9.98 -0.41 6.41
CA ASN A 144 8.72 -0.18 7.11
C ASN A 144 7.97 1.07 6.59
N MET A 145 6.69 1.19 6.91
CA MET A 145 5.80 2.25 6.45
C MET A 145 6.33 3.65 6.78
N ASP A 146 6.67 3.93 8.03
CA ASP A 146 7.21 5.23 8.46
C ASP A 146 8.50 5.60 7.72
N ALA A 147 9.45 4.67 7.60
CA ALA A 147 10.71 4.92 6.89
C ALA A 147 10.49 5.13 5.39
N SER A 148 9.54 4.40 4.78
CA SER A 148 9.16 4.59 3.38
C SER A 148 8.55 5.98 3.16
N VAL A 149 7.71 6.44 4.08
CA VAL A 149 7.13 7.79 4.07
C VAL A 149 8.21 8.85 4.22
N ASP A 150 9.21 8.64 5.08
CA ASP A 150 10.31 9.59 5.28
C ASP A 150 11.13 9.79 4.00
N VAL A 151 11.49 8.69 3.32
CA VAL A 151 12.20 8.72 2.04
C VAL A 151 11.36 9.42 0.97
N PHE A 152 10.06 9.08 0.89
CA PHE A 152 9.14 9.69 -0.07
C PHE A 152 8.96 11.21 0.20
N ALA A 153 8.82 11.60 1.46
CA ALA A 153 8.69 13.00 1.87
C ALA A 153 9.95 13.81 1.55
N GLU A 154 11.14 13.27 1.83
CA GLU A 154 12.41 13.91 1.49
C GLU A 154 12.52 14.17 -0.02
N ALA A 155 12.19 13.17 -0.84
CA ALA A 155 12.21 13.30 -2.30
C ALA A 155 11.21 14.35 -2.81
N ILE A 156 10.04 14.49 -2.19
CA ILE A 156 9.07 15.55 -2.51
C ILE A 156 9.62 16.92 -2.13
N GLN A 157 10.13 17.07 -0.90
CA GLN A 157 10.62 18.34 -0.39
C GLN A 157 11.80 18.88 -1.18
N GLN A 158 12.67 18.00 -1.70
CA GLN A 158 13.81 18.38 -2.54
C GLN A 158 13.44 18.64 -4.01
N ASN A 159 12.18 18.48 -4.41
CA ASN A 159 11.74 18.65 -5.78
C ASN A 159 11.06 20.01 -6.00
N ASP A 160 11.77 20.95 -6.62
CA ASP A 160 11.29 22.30 -6.90
C ASP A 160 9.99 22.34 -7.72
N GLN A 161 9.73 21.32 -8.55
CA GLN A 161 8.52 21.25 -9.37
C GLN A 161 7.25 20.98 -8.54
N LEU A 162 7.39 20.44 -7.33
CA LEU A 162 6.26 20.02 -6.48
C LEU A 162 5.88 21.07 -5.42
N GLN A 163 6.66 22.15 -5.27
CA GLN A 163 6.54 23.07 -4.13
C GLN A 163 5.23 23.85 -4.07
N ASN A 164 4.51 23.97 -5.21
CA ASN A 164 3.21 24.63 -5.30
C ASN A 164 2.03 23.65 -5.13
N GLY A 165 2.30 22.44 -4.65
CA GLY A 165 1.32 21.36 -4.56
C GLY A 165 1.32 20.44 -5.77
N PHE A 166 0.70 19.27 -5.64
CA PHE A 166 0.73 18.21 -6.65
C PHE A 166 -0.47 17.26 -6.50
N HIS A 167 -0.87 16.60 -7.58
CA HIS A 167 -1.77 15.43 -7.50
C HIS A 167 -0.97 14.17 -7.21
N ALA A 168 -1.57 13.19 -6.55
CA ALA A 168 -0.93 11.94 -6.21
C ALA A 168 -1.77 10.74 -6.66
N ILE A 169 -1.13 9.70 -7.18
CA ILE A 169 -1.76 8.43 -7.57
C ILE A 169 -1.01 7.29 -6.87
N GLY A 170 -1.72 6.55 -6.02
CA GLY A 170 -1.18 5.38 -5.33
C GLY A 170 -1.76 4.09 -5.88
N PHE A 171 -0.93 3.07 -6.04
CA PHE A 171 -1.34 1.72 -6.42
C PHE A 171 -1.08 0.76 -5.26
N SER A 172 -2.08 -0.05 -4.87
CA SER A 172 -1.94 -1.05 -3.81
C SER A 172 -1.37 -0.43 -2.51
N GLN A 173 -0.30 -0.98 -1.92
CA GLN A 173 0.30 -0.38 -0.71
C GLN A 173 0.96 0.99 -0.93
N GLY A 174 1.21 1.42 -2.17
CA GLY A 174 1.72 2.77 -2.47
C GLY A 174 0.78 3.87 -1.96
N ASN A 175 -0.50 3.52 -1.78
CA ASN A 175 -1.49 4.33 -1.11
C ASN A 175 -1.12 4.66 0.33
N ASN A 176 -0.58 3.71 1.09
CA ASN A 176 -0.14 3.94 2.46
C ASN A 176 1.08 4.88 2.51
N VAL A 177 1.96 4.86 1.50
CA VAL A 177 3.08 5.81 1.41
C VAL A 177 2.57 7.24 1.22
N ILE A 178 1.69 7.47 0.25
CA ILE A 178 1.11 8.79 -0.01
C ILE A 178 0.26 9.25 1.17
N ARG A 179 -0.57 8.36 1.74
CA ARG A 179 -1.39 8.67 2.91
C ARG A 179 -0.54 9.03 4.12
N GLY A 180 0.53 8.28 4.38
CA GLY A 180 1.48 8.60 5.44
C GLY A 180 2.15 9.96 5.24
N TYR A 181 2.49 10.33 3.99
CA TYR A 181 2.96 11.68 3.66
C TYR A 181 1.91 12.75 3.98
N MET A 182 0.65 12.54 3.57
CA MET A 182 -0.46 13.45 3.87
C MET A 182 -0.73 13.58 5.36
N THR A 183 -0.47 12.55 6.16
CA THR A 183 -0.66 12.58 7.61
C THR A 183 0.53 13.28 8.30
N ARG A 184 1.76 12.94 7.95
CA ARG A 184 2.96 13.34 8.70
C ARG A 184 3.60 14.66 8.22
N TYR A 185 3.46 15.01 6.94
CA TYR A 185 4.19 16.13 6.32
C TYR A 185 3.29 17.12 5.57
N ASN A 186 2.51 16.63 4.61
CA ASN A 186 1.65 17.36 3.64
C ASN A 186 2.04 18.82 3.35
N THR A 187 3.32 19.03 3.08
CA THR A 187 3.93 20.33 2.74
C THR A 187 5.14 20.03 1.84
N PRO A 188 5.06 20.30 0.52
CA PRO A 188 3.91 20.85 -0.23
C PRO A 188 2.64 19.98 -0.15
N ALA A 189 1.47 20.61 -0.28
CA ALA A 189 0.20 19.90 -0.09
C ALA A 189 -0.17 19.03 -1.31
N VAL A 190 -0.66 17.81 -1.05
CA VAL A 190 -1.38 17.02 -2.05
C VAL A 190 -2.70 17.72 -2.36
N HIS A 191 -3.01 17.93 -3.64
CA HIS A 191 -4.28 18.50 -4.06
C HIS A 191 -5.36 17.42 -4.20
N THR A 192 -5.16 16.48 -5.12
CA THR A 192 -6.04 15.32 -5.35
C THR A 192 -5.24 14.05 -5.11
N PHE A 193 -5.77 13.14 -4.30
CA PHE A 193 -5.20 11.80 -4.12
C PHE A 193 -6.12 10.75 -4.75
N LEU A 194 -5.63 10.06 -5.78
CA LEU A 194 -6.27 8.89 -6.36
C LEU A 194 -5.70 7.63 -5.71
N SER A 195 -6.56 6.93 -4.98
CA SER A 195 -6.22 5.69 -4.31
C SER A 195 -6.74 4.49 -5.08
N ILE A 196 -5.88 3.84 -5.86
CA ILE A 196 -6.24 2.68 -6.68
C ILE A 196 -5.93 1.39 -5.91
N ASN A 197 -6.99 0.68 -5.52
CA ASN A 197 -6.96 -0.55 -4.73
C ASN A 197 -6.07 -0.45 -3.48
N GLY A 198 -6.22 0.64 -2.72
CA GLY A 198 -5.37 0.90 -1.57
C GLY A 198 -5.65 -0.02 -0.39
N VAL A 199 -4.61 -0.45 0.31
CA VAL A 199 -4.75 -1.15 1.60
C VAL A 199 -5.00 -0.14 2.73
N ASN A 200 -6.02 0.70 2.53
CA ASN A 200 -6.27 1.91 3.31
C ASN A 200 -6.64 1.59 4.76
N ALA A 201 -7.60 0.68 4.94
CA ALA A 201 -8.02 0.15 6.23
C ALA A 201 -7.21 -1.09 6.69
N GLY A 202 -6.08 -1.40 6.05
CA GLY A 202 -5.28 -2.59 6.38
C GLY A 202 -5.83 -3.87 5.74
N GLU A 203 -5.08 -4.95 5.94
CA GLU A 203 -5.35 -6.27 5.37
C GLU A 203 -5.45 -7.30 6.50
N GLY A 204 -6.55 -8.04 6.54
CA GLY A 204 -6.84 -9.00 7.62
C GLY A 204 -6.73 -10.46 7.24
N ALA A 205 -6.38 -10.77 5.99
CA ALA A 205 -6.19 -12.14 5.54
C ALA A 205 -4.95 -12.24 4.66
N VAL A 206 -4.39 -13.45 4.59
CA VAL A 206 -3.32 -13.73 3.62
C VAL A 206 -3.94 -13.68 2.21
N PRO A 207 -3.27 -13.08 1.20
CA PRO A 207 -3.81 -13.02 -0.15
C PRO A 207 -4.33 -14.38 -0.65
N TYR A 208 -5.50 -14.38 -1.28
CA TYR A 208 -6.22 -15.58 -1.73
C TYR A 208 -6.64 -16.58 -0.63
N CYS A 209 -6.51 -16.23 0.65
CA CYS A 209 -6.90 -17.05 1.79
C CYS A 209 -8.04 -16.39 2.57
N ARG A 210 -9.22 -16.30 1.94
CA ARG A 210 -10.39 -15.71 2.60
C ARG A 210 -10.85 -16.59 3.77
N PRO A 211 -11.20 -16.01 4.93
CA PRO A 211 -11.84 -16.74 6.02
C PRO A 211 -13.11 -17.43 5.50
N SER A 212 -13.31 -18.71 5.83
CA SER A 212 -14.53 -19.41 5.44
C SER A 212 -15.62 -19.23 6.50
N PHE A 213 -16.73 -18.62 6.11
CA PHE A 213 -17.93 -18.37 6.91
C PHE A 213 -18.66 -19.69 7.32
N SER A 214 -18.25 -20.85 6.79
CA SER A 214 -18.94 -22.13 7.01
C SER A 214 -18.46 -22.90 8.24
N SER A 215 -18.40 -22.29 9.43
CA SER A 215 -18.00 -22.99 10.67
C SER A 215 -19.18 -23.40 11.57
N LEU A 216 -20.40 -22.93 11.30
CA LEU A 216 -21.57 -23.27 12.13
C LEU A 216 -21.99 -24.76 12.06
N PHE A 217 -21.57 -25.51 11.04
CA PHE A 217 -21.88 -26.94 10.89
C PHE A 217 -20.71 -27.83 10.42
N GLN A 218 -19.49 -27.30 10.31
CA GLN A 218 -18.29 -28.09 10.04
C GLN A 218 -17.29 -27.89 11.17
N THR A 219 -17.05 -28.97 11.92
CA THR A 219 -16.05 -29.08 12.97
C THR A 219 -14.63 -29.04 12.39
N GLY A 220 -14.23 -27.93 11.77
CA GLY A 220 -12.92 -27.80 11.12
C GLY A 220 -12.44 -26.37 11.07
N PHE A 221 -11.41 -26.05 11.85
CA PHE A 221 -10.50 -24.94 11.60
C PHE A 221 -10.06 -24.98 10.13
N SER A 222 -10.25 -23.90 9.37
CA SER A 222 -9.71 -23.84 8.02
C SER A 222 -8.18 -23.65 8.10
N MET A 223 -7.46 -24.14 7.09
CA MET A 223 -6.03 -23.84 6.99
C MET A 223 -5.81 -22.31 6.99
N CYS A 224 -6.68 -21.53 6.34
CA CYS A 224 -6.58 -20.06 6.33
C CYS A 224 -6.64 -19.45 7.73
N ASP A 225 -7.51 -19.94 8.62
CA ASP A 225 -7.61 -19.41 9.99
C ASP A 225 -6.30 -19.60 10.77
N LEU A 226 -5.70 -20.78 10.64
CA LEU A 226 -4.38 -21.08 11.21
C LEU A 226 -3.29 -20.19 10.60
N LEU A 227 -3.29 -20.02 9.27
CA LEU A 227 -2.29 -19.20 8.59
C LEU A 227 -2.39 -17.73 8.99
N MET A 228 -3.61 -17.19 9.12
CA MET A 228 -3.82 -15.84 9.61
C MET A 228 -3.35 -15.72 11.06
N GLU A 229 -3.65 -16.68 11.94
CA GLU A 229 -3.23 -16.63 13.36
C GLU A 229 -1.72 -16.55 13.47
N GLN A 230 -1.06 -17.42 12.70
CA GLN A 230 0.37 -17.45 12.55
C GLN A 230 0.91 -16.14 11.95
N ALA A 231 0.18 -15.49 11.04
CA ALA A 231 0.60 -14.23 10.43
C ALA A 231 0.56 -13.12 11.48
N SER A 232 -0.52 -13.03 12.26
CA SER A 232 -0.69 -12.04 13.33
C SER A 232 0.38 -12.15 14.40
N HIS A 233 0.67 -13.36 14.89
CA HIS A 233 1.74 -13.56 15.87
C HIS A 233 3.12 -13.11 15.36
N ARG A 234 3.35 -13.15 14.04
CA ARG A 234 4.60 -12.67 13.44
C ARG A 234 4.55 -11.17 13.16
N ALA A 235 3.43 -10.66 12.67
CA ALA A 235 3.24 -9.26 12.31
C ALA A 235 3.32 -8.34 13.54
N TYR A 236 2.71 -8.76 14.66
CA TYR A 236 2.65 -7.96 15.88
C TYR A 236 3.84 -8.23 16.81
N THR A 237 5.03 -7.95 16.28
CA THR A 237 6.27 -7.86 17.06
C THR A 237 6.95 -6.54 16.72
N GLN A 238 7.70 -5.97 17.68
CA GLN A 238 8.48 -4.76 17.41
C GLN A 238 9.40 -4.94 16.21
N TRP A 239 10.00 -6.13 16.08
CA TRP A 239 10.88 -6.45 14.98
C TRP A 239 10.16 -6.36 13.63
N SER A 240 9.02 -7.05 13.47
CA SER A 240 8.28 -7.05 12.19
C SER A 240 7.79 -5.67 11.84
N GLN A 241 7.33 -4.90 12.83
CA GLN A 241 6.92 -3.52 12.62
C GLN A 241 8.05 -2.58 12.17
N GLN A 242 9.31 -2.93 12.42
CA GLN A 242 10.47 -2.14 12.00
C GLN A 242 11.02 -2.55 10.63
N HIS A 243 10.70 -3.74 10.13
CA HIS A 243 11.39 -4.35 8.98
C HIS A 243 10.45 -4.95 7.93
N SER A 244 9.14 -4.83 8.11
CA SER A 244 8.14 -5.35 7.18
C SER A 244 7.11 -4.28 6.92
N PHE A 245 6.96 -3.89 5.66
CA PHE A 245 5.90 -2.96 5.27
C PHE A 245 4.52 -3.60 5.51
N GLN A 246 4.37 -4.87 5.14
CA GLN A 246 3.09 -5.60 5.21
C GLN A 246 2.64 -5.76 6.67
N ALA A 247 3.56 -6.07 7.59
CA ALA A 247 3.24 -6.15 9.00
C ALA A 247 2.65 -4.84 9.54
N ASN A 248 3.06 -3.69 9.00
CA ASN A 248 2.63 -2.38 9.49
C ASN A 248 1.16 -2.07 9.24
N TYR A 249 0.56 -2.63 8.19
CA TYR A 249 -0.86 -2.49 7.89
C TYR A 249 -1.68 -3.77 8.14
N TRP A 250 -1.04 -4.85 8.60
CA TRP A 250 -1.75 -6.07 8.97
C TRP A 250 -2.77 -5.79 10.06
N ARG A 251 -4.04 -6.11 9.79
CA ARG A 251 -5.18 -5.89 10.67
C ARG A 251 -6.01 -7.16 10.76
N ASP A 252 -5.60 -8.03 11.65
CA ASP A 252 -6.37 -9.22 12.00
C ASP A 252 -7.59 -8.83 12.84
N PRO A 253 -8.81 -9.10 12.36
CA PRO A 253 -10.02 -8.64 13.05
C PRO A 253 -10.43 -9.53 14.24
N ARG A 254 -9.65 -10.59 14.57
CA ARG A 254 -9.95 -11.45 15.71
C ARG A 254 -9.69 -10.74 17.03
N LEU A 255 -10.57 -10.98 18.00
CA LEU A 255 -10.52 -10.34 19.33
C LEU A 255 -9.18 -10.49 20.05
N PHE A 256 -8.48 -11.63 19.90
CA PHE A 256 -7.17 -11.83 20.54
C PHE A 256 -6.07 -10.94 19.93
N ALA A 257 -6.21 -10.55 18.66
CA ALA A 257 -5.22 -9.81 17.90
C ALA A 257 -5.37 -8.30 18.06
N MET A 258 -6.58 -7.80 18.34
CA MET A 258 -6.84 -6.35 18.45
C MET A 258 -5.95 -5.63 19.48
N PRO A 259 -5.70 -6.15 20.70
CA PRO A 259 -4.75 -5.52 21.61
C PRO A 259 -3.33 -5.39 21.03
N LEU A 260 -2.87 -6.43 20.31
CA LEU A 260 -1.56 -6.44 19.66
C LEU A 260 -1.52 -5.48 18.47
N TYR A 261 -2.61 -5.38 17.70
CA TYR A 261 -2.76 -4.42 16.62
C TYR A 261 -2.61 -2.99 17.16
N TYR A 262 -3.33 -2.63 18.22
CA TYR A 262 -3.25 -1.29 18.82
C TYR A 262 -1.87 -0.99 19.45
N GLU A 263 -1.18 -2.01 19.96
CA GLU A 263 0.15 -1.85 20.56
C GLU A 263 1.26 -1.67 19.50
N TYR A 264 1.23 -2.47 18.43
CA TYR A 264 2.35 -2.60 17.50
C TYR A 264 2.14 -1.91 16.15
N SER A 265 0.92 -1.88 15.62
CA SER A 265 0.67 -1.48 14.23
C SER A 265 0.95 0.01 13.98
N GLN A 266 1.73 0.29 12.93
CA GLN A 266 1.87 1.66 12.45
C GLN A 266 0.56 2.21 11.87
N LEU A 267 -0.24 1.38 11.20
CA LEU A 267 -1.55 1.77 10.68
C LEU A 267 -2.52 2.16 11.80
N ALA A 268 -2.59 1.37 12.89
CA ALA A 268 -3.42 1.71 14.05
C ALA A 268 -3.06 3.08 14.61
N ARG A 269 -1.76 3.36 14.74
CA ARG A 269 -1.25 4.65 15.19
C ARG A 269 -1.63 5.78 14.23
N TRP A 270 -1.43 5.62 12.91
CA TRP A 270 -1.82 6.64 11.92
C TRP A 270 -3.33 6.91 11.90
N ASN A 271 -4.13 5.88 12.12
CA ASN A 271 -5.58 5.96 12.26
C ASN A 271 -6.05 6.48 13.63
N GLN A 272 -5.15 6.73 14.56
CA GLN A 272 -5.49 7.25 15.89
C GLN A 272 -6.41 6.28 16.68
N GLU A 273 -6.22 4.97 16.50
CA GLU A 273 -7.05 3.89 17.05
C GLU A 273 -6.62 3.40 18.44
N GLY A 274 -7.54 2.74 19.14
CA GLY A 274 -7.27 2.02 20.37
C GLY A 274 -7.37 2.85 21.66
N PRO A 275 -7.24 2.19 22.83
CA PRO A 275 -7.56 2.78 24.14
C PRO A 275 -6.50 3.78 24.65
N HIS A 276 -5.29 3.74 24.12
CA HIS A 276 -4.16 4.54 24.61
C HIS A 276 -3.86 5.77 23.74
N TYR A 277 -4.69 6.03 22.75
CA TYR A 277 -4.39 7.06 21.77
C TYR A 277 -4.75 8.47 22.25
N GLN A 278 -3.83 9.43 22.01
CA GLN A 278 -4.03 10.86 22.25
C GLN A 278 -4.09 11.60 20.92
N SER A 279 -5.20 12.29 20.65
CA SER A 279 -5.45 13.08 19.42
C SER A 279 -4.21 13.85 18.96
N ASN A 280 -3.69 13.55 17.77
CA ASN A 280 -2.64 14.34 17.14
C ASN A 280 -3.28 15.33 16.16
N THR A 281 -3.50 16.56 16.61
CA THR A 281 -4.15 17.61 15.82
C THR A 281 -3.38 17.95 14.55
N THR A 282 -2.04 17.94 14.60
CA THR A 282 -1.19 18.19 13.42
C THR A 282 -1.44 17.18 12.31
N TRP A 283 -1.67 15.91 12.66
CA TRP A 283 -1.96 14.86 11.68
C TRP A 283 -3.32 15.05 11.01
N ILE A 284 -4.32 15.49 11.78
CA ILE A 284 -5.65 15.83 11.27
C ILE A 284 -5.57 17.05 10.35
N GLU A 285 -4.90 18.11 10.80
CA GLU A 285 -4.69 19.34 10.02
C GLU A 285 -3.95 19.05 8.70
N ASN A 286 -2.91 18.22 8.75
CA ASN A 286 -2.19 17.82 7.55
C ASN A 286 -3.07 17.01 6.59
N TYR A 287 -3.81 16.01 7.08
CA TYR A 287 -4.71 15.22 6.24
C TYR A 287 -5.74 16.12 5.54
N LEU A 288 -6.32 17.07 6.27
CA LEU A 288 -7.35 17.98 5.77
C LEU A 288 -6.85 19.04 4.78
N LYS A 289 -5.53 19.23 4.60
CA LYS A 289 -4.98 20.08 3.53
C LYS A 289 -5.29 19.53 2.14
N THR A 290 -5.46 18.21 2.02
CA THR A 290 -5.84 17.58 0.75
C THR A 290 -7.24 18.01 0.34
N GLN A 291 -7.41 18.36 -0.94
CA GLN A 291 -8.66 18.91 -1.46
C GLN A 291 -9.63 17.82 -1.87
N GLN A 292 -9.12 16.73 -2.46
CA GLN A 292 -9.93 15.63 -2.95
C GLN A 292 -9.27 14.29 -2.70
N PHE A 293 -10.06 13.31 -2.30
CA PHE A 293 -9.68 11.92 -2.15
C PHE A 293 -10.57 11.08 -3.05
N VAL A 294 -9.99 10.24 -3.89
CA VAL A 294 -10.72 9.35 -4.79
C VAL A 294 -10.37 7.92 -4.41
N TRP A 295 -11.34 7.18 -3.88
CA TRP A 295 -11.17 5.83 -3.37
C TRP A 295 -11.70 4.83 -4.42
N ILE A 296 -10.79 4.17 -5.13
CA ILE A 296 -11.11 3.30 -6.27
C ILE A 296 -10.98 1.85 -5.81
N MET A 297 -12.09 1.12 -5.80
CA MET A 297 -12.17 -0.27 -5.35
C MET A 297 -12.33 -1.27 -6.50
N ALA A 298 -11.71 -2.44 -6.38
CA ALA A 298 -11.92 -3.56 -7.29
C ALA A 298 -13.11 -4.42 -6.81
N ASP A 299 -14.07 -4.68 -7.70
CA ASP A 299 -15.27 -5.45 -7.34
C ASP A 299 -14.97 -6.90 -6.98
N GLU A 300 -13.87 -7.46 -7.49
CA GLU A 300 -13.50 -8.87 -7.32
C GLU A 300 -12.17 -9.06 -6.59
N ASP A 301 -11.69 -8.04 -5.85
CA ASP A 301 -10.35 -8.05 -5.23
C ASP A 301 -10.13 -9.29 -4.34
N ALA A 302 -9.20 -10.14 -4.76
CA ALA A 302 -8.79 -11.34 -4.04
C ALA A 302 -7.47 -11.16 -3.28
N MET A 303 -6.84 -10.00 -3.41
CA MET A 303 -5.61 -9.62 -2.73
C MET A 303 -5.91 -8.95 -1.39
N VAL A 304 -6.71 -7.89 -1.39
CA VAL A 304 -7.06 -7.15 -0.19
C VAL A 304 -8.32 -7.73 0.43
N TRP A 305 -8.24 -8.14 1.69
CA TRP A 305 -9.42 -8.56 2.44
C TRP A 305 -9.56 -7.79 3.77
N PRO A 306 -10.77 -7.25 4.06
CA PRO A 306 -11.89 -7.12 3.12
C PRO A 306 -11.60 -6.06 2.05
N LYS A 307 -12.09 -6.27 0.82
CA LYS A 307 -11.89 -5.35 -0.31
C LYS A 307 -12.51 -3.97 -0.05
N GLU A 308 -13.57 -3.93 0.76
CA GLU A 308 -14.23 -2.69 1.20
C GLU A 308 -13.25 -1.79 1.99
N GLY A 309 -12.17 -2.36 2.52
CA GLY A 309 -11.06 -1.62 3.11
C GLY A 309 -10.36 -0.66 2.16
N GLU A 310 -10.48 -0.86 0.84
CA GLU A 310 -10.04 0.08 -0.19
C GLU A 310 -10.78 1.42 -0.12
N GLN A 311 -12.04 1.39 0.36
CA GLN A 311 -12.90 2.55 0.61
C GLN A 311 -13.18 2.77 2.09
N TRP A 312 -12.23 2.41 2.98
CA TRP A 312 -12.32 2.62 4.43
C TRP A 312 -13.40 1.81 5.17
N GLY A 313 -13.98 0.79 4.55
CA GLY A 313 -14.74 -0.24 5.26
C GLY A 313 -13.82 -1.14 6.10
N ALA A 314 -14.42 -1.98 6.96
CA ALA A 314 -13.66 -2.93 7.76
C ALA A 314 -14.53 -4.04 8.36
N PRO A 315 -13.94 -5.16 8.81
CA PRO A 315 -14.68 -6.18 9.54
C PRO A 315 -15.39 -5.61 10.77
N ASP A 316 -16.62 -6.04 11.02
CA ASP A 316 -17.36 -5.70 12.24
C ASP A 316 -16.66 -6.32 13.46
N PRO A 317 -16.29 -5.57 14.51
CA PRO A 317 -15.64 -6.16 15.68
C PRO A 317 -16.53 -7.18 16.41
N ASP A 318 -17.86 -7.09 16.29
CA ASP A 318 -18.81 -8.03 16.91
C ASP A 318 -18.97 -9.30 16.07
N ASP A 319 -18.82 -9.20 14.74
CA ASP A 319 -18.92 -10.33 13.82
C ASP A 319 -17.95 -10.22 12.63
N PRO A 320 -16.62 -10.33 12.88
CA PRO A 320 -15.58 -9.91 11.95
C PRO A 320 -15.46 -10.78 10.70
N PHE A 321 -16.12 -11.92 10.71
CA PHE A 321 -16.12 -12.85 9.59
C PHE A 321 -17.49 -13.01 8.96
N GLU A 322 -18.52 -12.27 9.38
CA GLU A 322 -19.85 -12.30 8.74
C GLU A 322 -20.24 -10.95 8.16
N ARG A 323 -19.81 -9.86 8.81
CA ARG A 323 -20.17 -8.50 8.42
C ARG A 323 -18.95 -7.64 8.19
N VAL A 324 -19.00 -6.91 7.08
CA VAL A 324 -18.09 -5.81 6.79
C VAL A 324 -18.86 -4.51 6.95
N LEU A 325 -18.38 -3.65 7.84
CA LEU A 325 -18.89 -2.32 8.07
C LEU A 325 -18.55 -1.40 6.89
N PRO A 326 -19.50 -0.59 6.40
CA PRO A 326 -19.19 0.52 5.52
C PRO A 326 -18.39 1.59 6.30
N MET A 327 -17.70 2.47 5.56
CA MET A 327 -16.85 3.53 6.12
C MET A 327 -17.54 4.28 7.27
N GLU A 328 -18.80 4.66 7.12
CA GLU A 328 -19.54 5.51 8.05
C GLU A 328 -19.79 4.88 9.42
N GLU A 329 -19.73 3.54 9.50
CA GLU A 329 -19.95 2.77 10.73
C GLU A 329 -18.66 2.41 11.46
N THR A 330 -17.51 2.68 10.85
CA THR A 330 -16.20 2.33 11.43
C THR A 330 -15.80 3.23 12.60
N GLU A 331 -14.91 2.73 13.46
CA GLU A 331 -14.40 3.49 14.61
C GLU A 331 -13.71 4.79 14.19
N TRP A 332 -12.87 4.77 13.15
CA TRP A 332 -12.14 5.98 12.72
C TRP A 332 -13.06 7.04 12.13
N TYR A 333 -14.14 6.65 11.44
CA TYR A 333 -15.09 7.60 10.90
C TYR A 333 -15.96 8.20 12.01
N THR A 334 -16.55 7.36 12.87
CA THR A 334 -17.44 7.82 13.94
C THR A 334 -16.74 8.70 14.97
N ARG A 335 -15.45 8.48 15.20
CA ARG A 335 -14.60 9.32 16.06
C ARG A 335 -13.93 10.49 15.32
N ASP A 336 -14.08 10.56 14.00
CA ASP A 336 -13.33 11.42 13.08
C ASP A 336 -11.83 11.46 13.39
N SER A 337 -11.26 10.28 13.65
CA SER A 337 -9.99 10.13 14.37
C SER A 337 -8.79 10.76 13.66
N PHE A 338 -8.84 10.86 12.33
CA PHE A 338 -7.83 11.53 11.51
C PHE A 338 -8.41 12.55 10.51
N GLY A 339 -9.70 12.88 10.60
CA GLY A 339 -10.36 13.85 9.72
C GLY A 339 -11.12 13.27 8.52
N LEU A 340 -11.34 11.96 8.46
CA LEU A 340 -12.08 11.30 7.35
C LEU A 340 -13.54 11.76 7.26
N ALA A 341 -14.25 11.84 8.40
CA ALA A 341 -15.64 12.28 8.44
C ALA A 341 -15.74 13.78 8.19
N THR A 342 -14.78 14.57 8.68
CA THR A 342 -14.67 15.98 8.32
C THR A 342 -14.49 16.14 6.80
N ALA A 343 -13.58 15.40 6.16
CA ALA A 343 -13.39 15.43 4.72
C ALA A 343 -14.65 15.02 3.94
N GLN A 344 -15.38 14.01 4.42
CA GLN A 344 -16.67 13.59 3.85
C GLN A 344 -17.70 14.73 3.91
N SER A 345 -17.85 15.38 5.07
CA SER A 345 -18.79 16.48 5.26
C SER A 345 -18.49 17.70 4.38
N GLN A 346 -17.22 17.86 3.99
CA GLN A 346 -16.74 18.91 3.09
C GLN A 346 -16.85 18.52 1.60
N GLY A 347 -17.37 17.33 1.28
CA GLY A 347 -17.51 16.86 -0.10
C GLY A 347 -16.18 16.52 -0.77
N LYS A 348 -15.16 16.13 0.02
CA LYS A 348 -13.81 15.83 -0.50
C LYS A 348 -13.60 14.39 -0.93
N ASN A 349 -14.41 13.44 -0.46
CA ASN A 349 -14.27 12.03 -0.82
C ASN A 349 -15.16 11.66 -2.01
N TYR A 350 -14.56 10.96 -2.97
CA TYR A 350 -15.19 10.39 -4.15
C TYR A 350 -14.92 8.89 -4.15
N PHE A 351 -15.89 8.12 -4.63
CA PHE A 351 -15.85 6.65 -4.59
C PHE A 351 -16.11 6.10 -5.99
N GLU A 352 -15.19 5.25 -6.45
CA GLU A 352 -15.23 4.62 -7.77
C GLU A 352 -15.06 3.10 -7.59
N THR A 353 -15.61 2.35 -8.52
CA THR A 353 -15.45 0.89 -8.59
C THR A 353 -15.15 0.48 -10.02
N PHE A 354 -14.53 -0.68 -10.19
CA PHE A 354 -14.38 -1.31 -11.51
C PHE A 354 -14.53 -2.84 -11.42
N PRO A 355 -15.06 -3.47 -12.48
CA PRO A 355 -15.13 -4.92 -12.56
C PRO A 355 -13.72 -5.48 -12.76
N GLY A 356 -13.28 -6.36 -11.86
CA GLY A 356 -11.98 -7.00 -11.95
C GLY A 356 -11.33 -7.26 -10.59
N ASP A 357 -10.24 -7.99 -10.64
CA ASP A 357 -9.37 -8.27 -9.50
C ASP A 357 -8.38 -7.11 -9.26
N HIS A 358 -7.55 -7.22 -8.24
CA HIS A 358 -6.58 -6.22 -7.79
C HIS A 358 -5.75 -5.62 -8.94
N LEU A 359 -5.83 -4.29 -9.11
CA LEU A 359 -5.14 -3.52 -10.16
C LEU A 359 -5.46 -3.97 -11.60
N ARG A 360 -6.55 -4.71 -11.83
CA ARG A 360 -7.00 -5.18 -13.17
C ARG A 360 -8.01 -4.25 -13.82
N PHE A 361 -7.82 -2.95 -13.67
CA PHE A 361 -8.63 -1.96 -14.36
C PHE A 361 -8.29 -1.89 -15.85
N SER A 362 -9.25 -1.41 -16.65
CA SER A 362 -9.00 -1.11 -18.07
C SER A 362 -8.27 0.22 -18.22
N MET A 363 -7.51 0.40 -19.31
CA MET A 363 -6.91 1.72 -19.59
C MET A 363 -7.96 2.80 -19.84
N GLU A 364 -9.15 2.43 -20.31
CA GLU A 364 -10.29 3.34 -20.44
C GLU A 364 -10.76 3.87 -19.08
N ASP A 365 -10.88 2.99 -18.07
CA ASP A 365 -11.20 3.41 -16.70
C ASP A 365 -10.11 4.30 -16.12
N PHE A 366 -8.85 3.93 -16.31
CA PHE A 366 -7.72 4.72 -15.83
C PHE A 366 -7.74 6.13 -16.44
N GLU A 367 -7.83 6.23 -17.76
CA GLU A 367 -7.92 7.51 -18.47
C GLU A 367 -9.12 8.34 -18.00
N ARG A 368 -10.28 7.69 -17.81
CA ARG A 368 -11.48 8.34 -17.28
C ARG A 368 -11.23 8.94 -15.89
N TRP A 369 -10.58 8.23 -14.97
CA TRP A 369 -10.26 8.78 -13.65
C TRP A 369 -9.31 9.98 -13.73
N ILE A 370 -8.28 9.90 -14.57
CA ILE A 370 -7.35 11.01 -14.77
C ILE A 370 -8.09 12.23 -15.33
N HIS A 371 -8.91 12.06 -16.36
CA HIS A 371 -9.70 13.14 -16.95
C HIS A 371 -10.74 13.73 -16.00
N THR A 372 -11.35 12.90 -15.17
CA THR A 372 -12.41 13.34 -14.25
C THR A 372 -11.85 14.12 -13.06
N TYR A 373 -10.72 13.67 -12.50
CA TYR A 373 -10.25 14.16 -11.20
C TYR A 373 -8.98 15.01 -11.26
N LEU A 374 -8.19 14.94 -12.34
CA LEU A 374 -6.90 15.64 -12.46
C LEU A 374 -6.87 16.70 -13.57
N VAL A 375 -7.89 16.76 -14.43
CA VAL A 375 -8.03 17.85 -15.41
C VAL A 375 -8.83 18.97 -14.77
N HIS A 376 -8.20 20.14 -14.65
CA HIS A 376 -8.81 21.38 -14.18
C HIS A 376 -8.74 22.45 -15.26
#